data_AF-A0A1Q7D7L7-F1
#
_entry.id   AF-A0A1Q7D7L7-F1
#
_cell.length_a   1.000
_cell.length_b   1.000
_cell.length_c   1.000
_cell.angle_alpha   90.00
_cell.angle_beta   90.00
_cell.angle_gamma   90.00
#
_symmetry.space_group_name_H-M   'P 1'
#
loop_
_entity.id
_entity.type
_entity.pdbx_description
1 polymer ?
#
loop_
_entity_poly.entity_id
_entity_poly.type
_entity_poly.pdbx_seq_one_letter_code
_entity_poly.pdbx_strand_id
1 'polypeptide(L)'
;MTTVAACAASVVLTRDLPLADTVALAGGIATGGFLIDVDHAIDYVFVERQRDLRPGAFLNYYVEGRMRRTVLALHSYELFAVLIAAMLWLNSLPLTGYVLGALMHLTLDLMFNAELTPRSIAAFYSFTYRAAHRFEAVALLGRPELRPPSGFWATFFSGAQPTRATPVTAVAETTPPA
;
A
#
# COMPACT_ATOMS: atom_id res chain seq x y z
N MET A 1 9.01 5.61 -7.57
CA MET A 1 10.27 6.37 -7.34
C MET A 1 11.11 5.76 -6.22
N THR A 2 10.51 5.40 -5.09
CA THR A 2 11.19 4.79 -3.92
C THR A 2 11.88 3.47 -4.22
N THR A 3 11.24 2.52 -4.93
CA THR A 3 11.89 1.25 -5.31
C THR A 3 13.14 1.46 -6.15
N VAL A 4 13.10 2.39 -7.11
CA VAL A 4 14.27 2.74 -7.93
C VAL A 4 15.40 3.32 -7.07
N ALA A 5 15.08 4.18 -6.12
CA ALA A 5 16.05 4.73 -5.18
C ALA A 5 16.67 3.64 -4.28
N ALA A 6 15.86 2.70 -3.79
CA ALA A 6 16.34 1.56 -3.00
C ALA A 6 17.25 0.64 -3.83
N CYS A 7 16.91 0.36 -5.09
CA CYS A 7 17.77 -0.37 -6.00
C CYS A 7 19.10 0.35 -6.23
N ALA A 8 19.07 1.66 -6.54
CA ALA A 8 20.28 2.44 -6.74
C ALA A 8 21.17 2.48 -5.49
N ALA A 9 20.57 2.67 -4.31
CA ALA A 9 21.28 2.62 -3.03
C ALA A 9 21.93 1.25 -2.81
N SER A 10 21.21 0.16 -3.09
CA SER A 10 21.76 -1.20 -2.95
C SER A 10 22.99 -1.41 -3.83
N VAL A 11 22.94 -0.98 -5.10
CA VAL A 11 24.07 -1.07 -6.04
C VAL A 11 25.29 -0.30 -5.54
N VAL A 12 25.09 0.90 -4.99
CA VAL A 12 26.19 1.70 -4.43
C VAL A 12 26.77 1.03 -3.18
N LEU A 13 25.93 0.52 -2.30
CA LEU A 13 26.35 -0.10 -1.03
C LEU A 13 27.01 -1.46 -1.22
N THR A 14 26.71 -2.18 -2.30
CA THR A 14 27.29 -3.50 -2.60
C THR A 14 28.30 -3.47 -3.74
N ARG A 15 28.78 -2.29 -4.14
CA ARG A 15 29.67 -2.12 -5.30
C ARG A 15 30.97 -2.96 -5.25
N ASP A 16 31.39 -3.34 -4.05
CA ASP A 16 32.61 -4.13 -3.82
C ASP A 16 32.34 -5.65 -3.83
N LEU A 17 31.07 -6.08 -3.94
CA LEU A 17 30.66 -7.48 -4.12
C LEU A 17 30.75 -7.91 -5.59
N PRO A 18 30.76 -9.23 -5.89
CA PRO A 18 30.61 -9.73 -7.24
C PRO A 18 29.39 -9.11 -7.95
N LEU A 19 29.51 -8.79 -9.24
CA LEU A 19 28.43 -8.16 -10.01
C LEU A 19 27.13 -8.98 -9.96
N ALA A 20 27.25 -10.31 -10.00
CA ALA A 20 26.10 -11.20 -9.90
C ALA A 20 25.32 -11.03 -8.59
N ASP A 21 26.02 -10.87 -7.46
CA ASP A 21 25.43 -10.70 -6.14
C ASP A 21 24.75 -9.33 -6.01
N THR A 22 25.39 -8.29 -6.51
CA THR A 22 24.81 -6.94 -6.57
C THR A 22 23.55 -6.90 -7.42
N VAL A 23 23.57 -7.54 -8.61
CA VAL A 23 22.40 -7.63 -9.49
C VAL A 23 21.30 -8.48 -8.86
N ALA A 24 21.64 -9.59 -8.20
CA ALA A 24 20.69 -10.45 -7.50
C ALA A 24 19.95 -9.70 -6.40
N LEU A 25 20.68 -8.94 -5.56
CA LEU A 25 20.10 -8.14 -4.49
C LEU A 25 19.20 -7.03 -5.05
N ALA A 26 19.69 -6.23 -6.00
CA ALA A 26 18.94 -5.13 -6.59
C ALA A 26 17.69 -5.62 -7.36
N GLY A 27 17.82 -6.72 -8.10
CA GLY A 27 16.70 -7.38 -8.78
C GLY A 27 15.66 -7.92 -7.80
N GLY A 28 16.11 -8.47 -6.68
CA GLY A 28 15.25 -8.85 -5.56
C GLY A 28 14.47 -7.64 -5.02
N ILE A 29 15.14 -6.52 -4.72
CA ILE A 29 14.50 -5.30 -4.21
C ILE A 29 13.44 -4.78 -5.18
N ALA A 30 13.78 -4.69 -6.47
CA ALA A 30 12.83 -4.26 -7.50
C ALA A 30 11.59 -5.16 -7.53
N THR A 31 11.82 -6.47 -7.48
CA THR A 31 10.76 -7.49 -7.54
C THR A 31 9.90 -7.45 -6.28
N GLY A 32 10.48 -7.42 -5.09
CA GLY A 32 9.74 -7.39 -3.83
C GLY A 32 8.93 -6.11 -3.64
N GLY A 33 9.51 -4.96 -3.98
CA GLY A 33 8.83 -3.68 -3.88
C GLY A 33 7.70 -3.48 -4.90
N PHE A 34 7.66 -4.26 -5.98
CA PHE A 34 6.60 -4.23 -6.99
C PHE A 34 5.57 -5.33 -6.79
N LEU A 35 6.00 -6.57 -6.52
CA LEU A 35 5.10 -7.72 -6.45
C LEU A 35 4.21 -7.72 -5.21
N ILE A 36 4.56 -6.98 -4.17
CA ILE A 36 3.69 -6.84 -2.99
C ILE A 36 2.29 -6.30 -3.37
N ASP A 37 2.21 -5.37 -4.32
CA ASP A 37 0.94 -4.79 -4.81
C ASP A 37 0.08 -5.74 -5.65
N VAL A 38 0.61 -6.89 -6.04
CA VAL A 38 -0.14 -7.86 -6.86
C VAL A 38 -1.36 -8.38 -6.12
N ASP A 39 -1.36 -8.38 -4.79
CA ASP A 39 -2.54 -8.76 -4.01
C ASP A 39 -3.73 -7.81 -4.20
N HIS A 40 -3.52 -6.53 -4.53
CA HIS A 40 -4.60 -5.65 -4.96
C HIS A 40 -5.24 -6.14 -6.25
N ALA A 41 -4.44 -6.52 -7.25
CA ALA A 41 -4.98 -7.06 -8.50
C ALA A 41 -5.73 -8.39 -8.28
N ILE A 42 -5.20 -9.26 -7.41
CA ILE A 42 -5.85 -10.52 -7.02
C ILE A 42 -7.17 -10.23 -6.32
N ASP A 43 -7.19 -9.32 -5.35
CA ASP A 43 -8.40 -8.95 -4.60
C ASP A 43 -9.44 -8.34 -5.55
N TYR A 44 -9.04 -7.43 -6.44
CA TYR A 44 -9.90 -6.81 -7.44
C TYR A 44 -10.65 -7.85 -8.28
N VAL A 45 -9.94 -8.86 -8.78
CA VAL A 45 -10.51 -9.87 -9.70
C VAL A 45 -11.25 -10.98 -8.95
N PHE A 46 -10.65 -11.56 -7.91
CA PHE A 46 -11.15 -12.79 -7.30
C PHE A 46 -12.03 -12.53 -6.08
N VAL A 47 -11.73 -11.50 -5.30
CA VAL A 47 -12.47 -11.17 -4.07
C VAL A 47 -13.62 -10.23 -4.39
N GLU A 48 -13.32 -9.12 -5.07
CA GLU A 48 -14.28 -8.08 -5.47
C GLU A 48 -15.02 -8.39 -6.76
N ARG A 49 -14.60 -9.45 -7.47
CA ARG A 49 -15.24 -9.97 -8.68
C ARG A 49 -15.37 -8.93 -9.81
N GLN A 50 -14.45 -7.97 -9.84
CA GLN A 50 -14.39 -6.97 -10.88
C GLN A 50 -13.85 -7.60 -12.17
N ARG A 51 -14.44 -7.23 -13.30
CA ARG A 51 -14.07 -7.79 -14.62
C ARG A 51 -13.46 -6.76 -15.57
N ASP A 52 -13.49 -5.49 -15.21
CA ASP A 52 -12.88 -4.43 -16.02
C ASP A 52 -11.38 -4.33 -15.72
N LEU A 53 -10.57 -4.97 -16.55
CA LEU A 53 -9.12 -5.04 -16.35
C LEU A 53 -8.36 -3.82 -16.88
N ARG A 54 -9.07 -2.77 -17.31
CA ARG A 54 -8.41 -1.54 -17.76
C ARG A 54 -7.69 -0.90 -16.56
N PRO A 55 -6.43 -0.47 -16.69
CA PRO A 55 -5.67 0.11 -15.59
C PRO A 55 -6.37 1.29 -14.89
N GLY A 56 -7.07 2.14 -15.66
CA GLY A 56 -7.84 3.24 -15.11
C GLY A 56 -9.05 2.81 -14.29
N ALA A 57 -9.74 1.73 -14.69
CA ALA A 57 -10.88 1.20 -13.95
C ALA A 57 -10.44 0.59 -12.62
N PHE A 58 -9.34 -0.17 -12.65
CA PHE A 58 -8.67 -0.71 -11.47
C PHE A 58 -8.25 0.42 -10.52
N LEU A 59 -7.50 1.42 -11.01
CA LEU A 59 -6.98 2.50 -10.17
C LEU A 59 -8.12 3.32 -9.53
N ASN A 60 -9.12 3.71 -10.32
CA ASN A 60 -10.26 4.45 -9.81
C ASN A 60 -11.05 3.66 -8.78
N TYR A 61 -11.12 2.33 -8.89
CA TYR A 61 -11.80 1.50 -7.90
C TYR A 61 -11.21 1.64 -6.49
N TYR A 62 -9.89 1.63 -6.36
CA TYR A 62 -9.23 1.81 -5.06
C TYR A 62 -9.25 3.25 -4.59
N VAL A 63 -8.97 4.20 -5.49
CA VAL A 63 -8.87 5.64 -5.16
C VAL A 63 -10.21 6.25 -4.78
N GLU A 64 -11.32 5.78 -5.34
CA GLU A 64 -12.68 6.18 -4.96
C GLU A 64 -13.19 5.45 -3.69
N GLY A 65 -12.36 4.61 -3.05
CA GLY A 65 -12.74 3.88 -1.85
C GLY A 65 -13.85 2.85 -2.08
N ARG A 66 -14.01 2.33 -3.30
CA ARG A 66 -15.08 1.38 -3.66
C ARG A 66 -14.82 -0.05 -3.19
N MET A 67 -13.63 -0.33 -2.67
CA MET A 67 -13.30 -1.68 -2.18
C MET A 67 -14.15 -2.05 -0.97
N ARG A 68 -14.62 -3.29 -0.94
CA ARG A 68 -15.49 -3.80 0.12
C ARG A 68 -14.70 -4.68 1.09
N ARG A 69 -13.67 -5.34 0.59
CA ARG A 69 -12.82 -6.28 1.29
C ARG A 69 -11.34 -5.94 1.11
N THR A 70 -10.57 -6.11 2.17
CA THR A 70 -9.12 -5.86 2.22
C THR A 70 -8.37 -7.13 2.61
N VAL A 71 -8.30 -8.12 1.72
CA VAL A 71 -7.60 -9.38 2.03
C VAL A 71 -6.09 -9.18 2.02
N LEU A 72 -5.56 -8.45 1.03
CA LEU A 72 -4.17 -8.00 0.85
C LEU A 72 -3.15 -8.90 1.56
N ALA A 73 -3.08 -10.17 1.14
CA ALA A 73 -2.31 -11.18 1.86
C ALA A 73 -0.79 -10.91 1.82
N LEU A 74 -0.30 -10.25 0.76
CA LEU A 74 1.12 -9.91 0.63
C LEU A 74 1.51 -8.77 1.57
N HIS A 75 0.56 -7.90 1.88
CA HIS A 75 0.66 -6.86 2.91
C HIS A 75 0.38 -7.41 4.33
N SER A 76 0.87 -8.60 4.68
CA SER A 76 0.65 -9.17 6.02
C SER A 76 1.91 -9.43 6.82
N TYR A 77 1.92 -8.99 8.08
CA TYR A 77 3.02 -9.29 9.01
C TYR A 77 3.29 -10.79 9.13
N GLU A 78 2.24 -11.61 9.08
CA GLU A 78 2.31 -13.05 9.13
C GLU A 78 3.10 -13.62 7.93
N LEU A 79 2.85 -13.13 6.71
CA LEU A 79 3.65 -13.53 5.55
C LEU A 79 5.09 -13.00 5.66
N PHE A 80 5.28 -11.76 6.11
CA PHE A 80 6.62 -11.21 6.33
C PHE A 80 7.43 -12.02 7.32
N ALA A 81 6.83 -12.49 8.42
CA ALA A 81 7.50 -13.36 9.38
C ALA A 81 7.99 -14.67 8.72
N VAL A 82 7.15 -15.29 7.89
CA VAL A 82 7.53 -16.50 7.12
C VAL A 82 8.64 -16.20 6.12
N LEU A 83 8.54 -15.10 5.36
CA LEU A 83 9.53 -14.71 4.37
C LEU A 83 10.88 -14.35 5.01
N ILE A 84 10.88 -13.66 6.16
CA ILE A 84 12.08 -13.35 6.93
C ILE A 84 12.71 -14.64 7.46
N ALA A 85 11.92 -15.57 8.01
CA ALA A 85 12.44 -16.86 8.45
C ALA A 85 13.08 -17.63 7.28
N ALA A 86 12.43 -17.66 6.12
CA ALA A 86 12.96 -18.28 4.91
C ALA A 86 14.24 -17.59 4.42
N MET A 87 14.29 -16.26 4.43
CA MET A 87 15.48 -15.47 4.09
C MET A 87 16.67 -15.84 4.97
N LEU A 88 16.46 -15.88 6.30
CA LEU A 88 17.50 -16.23 7.27
C LEU A 88 17.96 -17.68 7.13
N TRP A 89 17.04 -18.60 6.81
CA TRP A 89 17.34 -20.02 6.66
C TRP A 89 18.10 -20.34 5.37
N LEU A 90 17.67 -19.75 4.25
CA LEU A 90 18.19 -20.09 2.92
C LEU A 90 19.45 -19.29 2.54
N ASN A 91 19.74 -18.19 3.23
CA ASN A 91 20.86 -17.29 2.94
C ASN A 91 20.94 -16.88 1.46
N SER A 92 19.79 -16.56 0.86
CA SER A 92 19.62 -16.30 -0.56
C SER A 92 19.54 -14.80 -0.84
N LEU A 93 20.52 -14.24 -1.57
CA LEU A 93 20.57 -12.81 -1.91
C LEU A 93 19.33 -12.28 -2.67
N PRO A 94 18.79 -12.99 -3.69
CA PRO A 94 17.54 -12.58 -4.31
C PRO A 94 16.37 -12.50 -3.33
N LEU A 95 16.26 -13.47 -2.42
CA LEU A 95 15.20 -13.49 -1.40
C LEU A 95 15.41 -12.38 -0.37
N THR A 96 16.64 -12.12 0.04
CA THR A 96 16.98 -10.96 0.89
C THR A 96 16.56 -9.66 0.22
N GLY A 97 16.90 -9.48 -1.07
CA GLY A 97 16.46 -8.32 -1.84
C GLY A 97 14.95 -8.21 -1.89
N TYR A 98 14.25 -9.31 -2.18
CA TYR A 98 12.79 -9.36 -2.19
C TYR A 98 12.18 -8.89 -0.87
N VAL A 99 12.64 -9.44 0.25
CA VAL A 99 12.15 -9.07 1.59
C VAL A 99 12.42 -7.60 1.88
N LEU A 100 13.61 -7.09 1.55
CA LEU A 100 13.94 -5.67 1.73
C LEU A 100 13.06 -4.75 0.90
N GLY A 101 12.83 -5.08 -0.38
CA GLY A 101 11.96 -4.31 -1.27
C GLY A 101 10.51 -4.29 -0.79
N ALA A 102 9.99 -5.45 -0.39
CA ALA A 102 8.63 -5.58 0.13
C ALA A 102 8.47 -4.86 1.49
N LEU A 103 9.46 -4.96 2.40
CA LEU A 103 9.44 -4.25 3.69
C LEU A 103 9.49 -2.74 3.52
N MET A 104 10.30 -2.26 2.56
CA MET A 104 10.33 -0.84 2.20
C MET A 104 8.94 -0.39 1.75
N HIS A 105 8.28 -1.14 0.88
CA HIS A 105 6.93 -0.83 0.42
C HIS A 105 5.95 -0.75 1.60
N LEU A 106 5.87 -1.80 2.41
CA LEU A 106 4.99 -1.87 3.58
C LEU A 106 5.24 -0.70 4.57
N THR A 107 6.50 -0.32 4.74
CA THR A 107 6.88 0.80 5.61
C THR A 107 6.37 2.13 5.06
N LEU A 108 6.48 2.35 3.74
CA LEU A 108 5.93 3.55 3.11
C LEU A 108 4.43 3.61 3.31
N ASP A 109 3.73 2.49 3.16
CA ASP A 109 2.29 2.49 3.40
C ASP A 109 1.94 2.81 4.85
N LEU A 110 2.66 2.23 5.81
CA LEU A 110 2.48 2.54 7.24
C LEU A 110 2.67 4.03 7.51
N MET A 111 3.65 4.68 6.87
CA MET A 111 3.97 6.08 7.07
C MET A 111 2.97 7.02 6.40
N PHE A 112 2.55 6.73 5.16
CA PHE A 112 1.72 7.63 4.37
C PHE A 112 0.22 7.37 4.52
N ASN A 113 -0.19 6.17 4.93
CA ASN A 113 -1.59 5.82 5.16
C ASN A 113 -1.99 5.83 6.64
N ALA A 114 -1.10 6.24 7.55
CA ALA A 114 -1.34 6.21 8.99
C ALA A 114 -2.64 6.92 9.42
N GLU A 115 -2.98 8.02 8.75
CA GLU A 115 -4.14 8.85 9.05
C GLU A 115 -5.46 8.31 8.49
N LEU A 116 -5.42 7.27 7.64
CA LEU A 116 -6.59 6.74 6.94
C LEU A 116 -7.37 5.69 7.74
N THR A 117 -6.90 5.27 8.92
CA THR A 117 -7.58 4.24 9.70
C THR A 117 -8.21 4.79 10.98
N PRO A 118 -9.49 4.47 11.26
CA PRO A 118 -10.17 4.93 12.46
C PRO A 118 -9.71 4.24 13.75
N ARG A 119 -8.85 3.20 13.66
CA ARG A 119 -8.38 2.41 14.82
C ARG A 119 -6.86 2.38 14.92
N SER A 120 -6.21 1.64 14.04
CA SER A 120 -4.77 1.45 14.05
C SER A 120 -4.30 0.95 12.69
N ILE A 121 -3.47 1.76 12.02
CA ILE A 121 -2.86 1.38 10.75
C ILE A 121 -1.92 0.18 10.95
N ALA A 122 -1.25 0.09 12.11
CA ALA A 122 -0.39 -1.04 12.42
C ALA A 122 -1.19 -2.35 12.52
N ALA A 123 -2.33 -2.33 13.23
CA ALA A 123 -3.18 -3.50 13.32
C ALA A 123 -3.75 -3.93 11.95
N PHE A 124 -4.04 -2.96 11.07
CA PHE A 124 -4.55 -3.24 9.72
C PHE A 124 -3.63 -4.19 8.92
N TYR A 125 -2.31 -4.07 9.05
CA TYR A 125 -1.38 -4.94 8.33
C TYR A 125 -1.22 -6.35 8.94
N SER A 126 -1.89 -6.68 10.04
CA SER A 126 -2.05 -8.07 10.44
C SER A 126 -3.15 -8.75 9.63
N PHE A 127 -2.83 -9.87 8.99
CA PHE A 127 -3.81 -10.70 8.29
C PHE A 127 -4.85 -11.25 9.25
N THR A 128 -4.41 -11.73 10.42
CA THR A 128 -5.32 -12.28 11.45
C THR A 128 -6.27 -11.22 11.99
N TYR A 129 -5.80 -9.97 12.17
CA TYR A 129 -6.66 -8.84 12.53
C TYR A 129 -7.72 -8.56 11.46
N ARG A 130 -7.33 -8.54 10.18
CA ARG A 130 -8.29 -8.34 9.08
C ARG A 130 -9.27 -9.50 8.97
N ALA A 131 -8.82 -10.74 9.16
CA ALA A 131 -9.67 -11.92 9.18
C ALA A 131 -10.69 -11.87 10.34
N ALA A 132 -10.27 -11.44 11.53
CA ALA A 132 -11.16 -11.25 12.69
C ALA A 132 -12.25 -10.19 12.42
N HIS A 133 -11.96 -9.23 11.54
CA HIS A 133 -12.92 -8.23 11.04
C HIS A 133 -13.54 -8.62 9.69
N ARG A 134 -13.48 -9.90 9.31
CA ARG A 134 -14.09 -10.47 8.09
C ARG A 134 -13.62 -9.79 6.79
N PHE A 135 -12.46 -9.15 6.86
CA PHE A 135 -11.87 -8.32 5.82
C PHE A 135 -12.70 -7.10 5.42
N GLU A 136 -13.73 -6.70 6.17
CA GLU A 136 -14.64 -5.62 5.79
C GLU A 136 -13.93 -4.26 5.78
N ALA A 137 -13.76 -3.67 4.60
CA ALA A 137 -13.00 -2.44 4.38
C ALA A 137 -13.57 -1.27 5.20
N VAL A 138 -14.89 -1.12 5.25
CA VAL A 138 -15.56 -0.07 6.04
C VAL A 138 -15.29 -0.23 7.54
N ALA A 139 -15.19 -1.47 8.04
CA ALA A 139 -14.93 -1.72 9.45
C ALA A 139 -13.46 -1.45 9.82
N LEU A 140 -12.55 -1.59 8.86
CA LEU A 140 -11.10 -1.50 9.03
C LEU A 140 -10.54 -0.10 8.73
N LEU A 141 -11.02 0.56 7.69
CA LEU A 141 -10.54 1.84 7.16
C LEU A 141 -11.58 2.97 7.28
N GLY A 142 -12.81 2.67 7.71
CA GLY A 142 -13.88 3.67 7.73
C GLY A 142 -14.42 3.99 6.34
N ARG A 143 -15.04 5.17 6.19
CA ARG A 143 -15.54 5.70 4.91
C ARG A 143 -14.83 7.02 4.60
N PRO A 144 -13.57 6.99 4.14
CA PRO A 144 -12.90 8.22 3.75
C PRO A 144 -13.56 8.77 2.48
N GLU A 145 -13.99 10.03 2.50
CA GLU A 145 -14.41 10.73 1.29
C GLU A 145 -13.16 11.15 0.50
N LEU A 146 -12.76 10.31 -0.45
CA LEU A 146 -11.58 10.50 -1.27
C LEU A 146 -11.98 11.00 -2.67
N ARG A 147 -11.22 11.96 -3.21
CA ARG A 147 -11.36 12.38 -4.61
C ARG A 147 -10.09 12.05 -5.41
N PRO A 148 -10.20 11.35 -6.56
CA PRO A 148 -9.09 11.16 -7.46
C PRO A 148 -8.64 12.50 -8.07
N PRO A 149 -7.32 12.73 -8.25
CA PRO A 149 -6.80 13.75 -9.15
C PRO A 149 -7.32 13.57 -10.58
N SER A 150 -7.32 14.62 -11.40
CA SER A 150 -7.69 14.50 -12.81
C SER A 150 -6.59 13.80 -13.63
N GLY A 151 -6.94 12.67 -14.23
CA GLY A 151 -6.08 11.94 -15.17
C GLY A 151 -5.25 10.82 -14.54
N PHE A 152 -5.10 9.72 -15.29
CA PHE A 152 -4.50 8.47 -14.82
C PHE A 152 -3.13 8.63 -14.15
N TRP A 153 -2.20 9.35 -14.77
CA TRP A 153 -0.83 9.50 -14.24
C TRP A 153 -0.79 10.30 -12.95
N ALA A 154 -1.61 11.35 -12.82
CA ALA A 154 -1.71 12.11 -11.59
C ALA A 154 -2.27 11.22 -10.46
N THR A 155 -3.31 10.44 -10.75
CA THR A 155 -3.87 9.48 -9.80
C THR A 155 -2.87 8.39 -9.42
N PHE A 156 -2.09 7.88 -10.38
CA PHE A 156 -1.13 6.79 -10.17
C PHE A 156 0.06 7.23 -9.30
N PHE A 157 0.59 8.44 -9.50
CA PHE A 157 1.74 8.92 -8.74
C PHE A 157 1.37 9.63 -7.44
N SER A 158 0.21 10.29 -7.38
CA SER A 158 -0.18 11.12 -6.22
C SER A 158 -1.27 10.50 -5.34
N GLY A 159 -1.90 9.41 -5.76
CA GLY A 159 -2.98 8.76 -5.01
C GLY A 159 -4.25 9.62 -4.87
N ALA A 160 -5.14 9.19 -3.98
CA ALA A 160 -6.36 9.94 -3.62
C ALA A 160 -6.05 11.00 -2.57
N GLN A 161 -6.68 12.18 -2.66
CA GLN A 161 -6.59 13.19 -1.60
C GLN A 161 -7.84 13.16 -0.71
N PRO A 162 -7.68 13.29 0.63
CA PRO A 162 -8.81 13.50 1.53
C PRO A 162 -9.56 14.78 1.13
N THR A 163 -10.89 14.70 1.09
CA THR A 163 -11.70 15.90 0.92
C THR A 163 -11.57 16.73 2.19
N ARG A 164 -10.84 17.85 2.14
CA ARG A 164 -10.72 18.78 3.27
C ARG A 164 -12.14 19.20 3.66
N ALA A 165 -12.57 18.90 4.89
CA ALA A 165 -13.84 19.38 5.40
C ALA A 165 -13.85 20.91 5.25
N THR A 166 -14.77 21.45 4.45
CA THR A 166 -15.01 22.88 4.41
C THR A 166 -15.36 23.28 5.84
N PRO A 167 -14.64 24.23 6.49
CA PRO A 167 -15.10 24.75 7.76
C PRO A 167 -16.49 25.30 7.50
N VAL A 168 -17.50 24.80 8.21
CA VAL A 168 -18.80 25.46 8.25
C VAL A 168 -18.51 26.81 8.90
N THR A 169 -18.36 27.84 8.09
CA THR A 169 -18.45 29.22 8.55
C THR A 169 -19.86 29.35 9.10
N ALA A 170 -19.99 29.27 10.43
CA ALA A 170 -21.22 29.65 11.11
C ALA A 170 -21.49 31.10 10.72
N VAL A 171 -22.44 31.28 9.80
CA VAL A 171 -23.00 32.59 9.50
C VAL A 171 -23.72 33.00 10.77
N ALA A 172 -23.10 33.93 11.51
CA ALA A 172 -23.73 34.54 12.67
C ALA A 172 -24.99 35.27 12.18
N GLU A 173 -26.14 34.67 12.43
CA GLU A 173 -27.44 35.30 12.25
C GLU A 173 -27.56 36.40 13.32
N THR A 174 -27.20 37.63 12.97
CA THR A 174 -27.45 38.80 13.80
C THR A 174 -28.92 39.17 13.68
N THR A 175 -29.74 38.72 14.62
CA THR A 175 -31.08 39.26 14.84
C THR A 175 -30.95 40.63 15.53
N PRO A 176 -31.54 41.72 15.00
CA PRO A 176 -31.55 43.00 15.69
C PRO A 176 -32.57 43.00 16.85
N PRO A 177 -32.31 43.72 17.96
CA PRO A 177 -33.25 43.84 19.07
C PRO A 177 -34.42 44.77 18.71
N ALA A 178 -35.58 44.46 19.30
CA ALA A 178 -36.83 45.21 19.20
C ALA A 178 -36.82 46.53 19.99
#